data_AF-A0A7S2G3V8-F1
#
_entry.id   AF-A0A7S2G3V8-F1
#
_cell.length_a   1.000
_cell.length_b   1.000
_cell.length_c   1.000
_cell.angle_alpha   90.00
_cell.angle_beta   90.00
_cell.angle_gamma   90.00
#
_symmetry.space_group_name_H-M   'P 1'
#
loop_
_entity.id
_entity.type
_entity.pdbx_description
1 polymer ?
#
loop_
_entity_poly.entity_id
_entity_poly.type
_entity_poly.pdbx_seq_one_letter_code
_entity_poly.pdbx_strand_id
1 'polypeptide(L)'
;RSARHRPVWANGASARELYHGTPWESAYGIVSDGFRLPEHPGMFGKGIYFADCPLKSWQYTQTLGEQMMCCQRGGLILQCLVDLGEQRREPKANATLRGYDRNGWWAWMTLQHGAYDSV
;
A
#
# COMPACT_ATOMS: atom_id res chain seq x y z
N ARG A 1 27.66 1.84 6.97
CA ARG A 1 26.38 1.82 7.73
C ARG A 1 25.83 3.24 7.72
N SER A 2 24.89 3.54 6.82
CA SER A 2 24.29 4.88 6.71
C SER A 2 23.06 4.96 7.61
N ALA A 3 23.04 5.93 8.52
CA ALA A 3 21.87 6.21 9.35
C ALA A 3 20.79 6.82 8.44
N ARG A 4 19.74 6.05 8.14
CA ARG A 4 18.61 6.50 7.34
C ARG A 4 17.88 7.61 8.11
N HIS A 5 17.92 8.82 7.57
CA HIS A 5 17.20 9.98 8.10
C HIS A 5 15.70 9.68 8.06
N ARG A 6 15.06 9.42 9.21
CA ARG A 6 13.62 9.18 9.29
C ARG A 6 12.90 10.53 9.35
N PRO A 7 11.95 10.83 8.47
CA PRO A 7 11.17 12.07 8.56
C PRO A 7 10.36 12.10 9.85
N VAL A 8 10.07 13.29 10.39
CA VAL A 8 9.51 13.47 11.75
C VAL A 8 8.18 12.74 11.98
N TRP A 9 7.36 12.54 10.95
CA TRP A 9 6.11 11.76 11.01
C TRP A 9 6.34 10.24 11.09
N ALA A 10 7.53 9.76 10.71
CA ALA A 10 7.93 8.35 10.80
C ALA A 10 8.31 7.90 12.21
N ASN A 11 8.29 8.81 13.19
CA ASN A 11 8.60 8.51 14.59
C ASN A 11 7.40 7.93 15.36
N GLY A 12 6.25 7.76 14.72
CA GLY A 12 5.13 7.02 15.29
C GLY A 12 5.43 5.52 15.41
N ALA A 13 5.05 4.90 16.53
CA ALA A 13 5.17 3.45 16.75
C ALA A 13 4.40 2.61 15.70
N SER A 14 3.52 3.22 14.92
CA SER A 14 2.70 2.62 13.87
C SER A 14 3.32 2.62 12.47
N ALA A 15 4.43 3.33 12.25
CA ALA A 15 5.07 3.42 10.94
C ALA A 15 5.89 2.17 10.61
N ARG A 16 5.58 1.51 9.49
CA ARG A 16 6.23 0.28 9.04
C ARG A 16 6.79 0.39 7.62
N GLU A 17 7.96 -0.20 7.39
CA GLU A 17 8.46 -0.47 6.04
C GLU A 17 7.72 -1.70 5.48
N LEU A 18 7.00 -1.52 4.37
CA LEU A 18 6.24 -2.56 3.67
C LEU A 18 6.51 -2.50 2.16
N TYR A 19 6.07 -3.52 1.43
CA TYR A 19 6.35 -3.69 0.00
C TYR A 19 5.09 -3.62 -0.84
N HIS A 20 5.14 -2.88 -1.95
CA HIS A 20 4.09 -2.82 -2.96
C HIS A 20 4.66 -3.25 -4.32
N GLY A 21 4.17 -4.36 -4.88
CA GLY A 21 4.58 -4.82 -6.20
C GLY A 21 3.58 -4.33 -7.25
N THR A 22 4.09 -3.85 -8.38
CA THR A 22 3.25 -3.23 -9.42
C THR A 22 3.97 -3.23 -10.78
N PRO A 23 3.24 -3.20 -11.92
CA PRO A 23 3.85 -3.02 -13.25
C PRO A 23 4.67 -1.73 -13.35
N TRP A 24 5.60 -1.69 -14.32
CA TRP A 24 6.52 -0.56 -14.48
C TRP A 24 5.79 0.79 -14.63
N GLU A 25 4.75 0.82 -15.45
CA GLU A 25 3.95 2.01 -15.77
C GLU A 25 3.24 2.54 -14.51
N SER A 26 2.70 1.63 -13.70
CA SER A 26 2.07 1.95 -12.43
C SER A 26 3.09 2.45 -11.42
N ALA A 27 4.28 1.84 -11.36
CA ALA A 27 5.36 2.31 -10.49
C ALA A 27 5.80 3.73 -10.87
N TYR A 28 5.93 4.04 -12.16
CA TYR A 28 6.21 5.39 -12.64
C TYR A 28 5.14 6.38 -12.18
N GLY A 29 3.87 6.05 -12.39
CA GLY A 29 2.74 6.88 -11.94
C GLY A 29 2.69 7.08 -10.41
N ILE A 30 3.02 6.07 -9.63
CA ILE A 30 3.08 6.18 -8.16
C ILE A 30 4.20 7.12 -7.72
N VAL A 31 5.35 7.08 -8.38
CA VAL A 31 6.48 7.95 -8.05
C VAL A 31 6.22 9.40 -8.49
N SER A 32 5.56 9.61 -9.63
CA SER A 32 5.23 10.96 -10.13
C SER A 32 4.07 11.60 -9.36
N ASP A 33 2.99 10.85 -9.15
CA ASP A 33 1.69 11.40 -8.74
C ASP A 33 1.20 10.86 -7.38
N GLY A 34 1.92 9.91 -6.79
CA GLY A 34 1.52 9.23 -5.57
C GLY A 34 0.55 8.07 -5.81
N PHE A 35 0.20 7.38 -4.72
CA PHE A 35 -0.77 6.29 -4.76
C PHE A 35 -2.19 6.80 -5.03
N ARG A 36 -2.95 6.05 -5.84
CA ARG A 36 -4.36 6.31 -6.16
C ARG A 36 -5.20 5.10 -5.81
N LEU A 37 -6.40 5.33 -5.28
CA LEU A 37 -7.31 4.23 -4.95
C LEU A 37 -7.72 3.46 -6.21
N PRO A 38 -7.75 2.12 -6.17
CA PRO A 38 -8.10 1.31 -7.33
C PRO A 38 -9.58 1.50 -7.71
N GLU A 39 -9.93 1.31 -8.98
CA GLU A 39 -11.33 1.42 -9.43
C GLU A 39 -12.21 0.35 -8.77
N HIS A 40 -11.69 -0.88 -8.66
CA HIS A 40 -12.38 -2.03 -8.09
C HIS A 40 -11.80 -2.43 -6.72
N PRO A 41 -12.64 -3.00 -5.83
CA PRO A 41 -12.18 -3.52 -4.54
C PRO A 41 -11.33 -4.78 -4.72
N GLY A 42 -10.34 -4.95 -3.83
CA GLY A 42 -9.59 -6.19 -3.66
C GLY A 42 -10.17 -7.06 -2.54
N MET A 43 -9.32 -7.92 -1.95
CA MET A 43 -9.72 -8.87 -0.91
C MET A 43 -10.34 -8.22 0.33
N PHE A 44 -9.95 -6.99 0.66
CA PHE A 44 -10.40 -6.27 1.85
C PHE A 44 -10.94 -4.89 1.50
N GLY A 45 -11.58 -4.77 0.33
CA GLY A 45 -12.17 -3.54 -0.14
C GLY A 45 -11.22 -2.69 -0.98
N LYS A 46 -11.60 -1.42 -1.14
CA LYS A 46 -10.89 -0.45 -2.00
C LYS A 46 -9.80 0.24 -1.18
N GLY A 47 -8.56 -0.16 -1.42
CA GLY A 47 -7.39 0.33 -0.69
C GLY A 47 -6.08 0.10 -1.46
N ILE A 48 -4.99 0.59 -0.89
CA ILE A 48 -3.63 0.33 -1.39
C ILE A 48 -3.06 -0.83 -0.59
N TYR A 49 -2.66 -1.88 -1.29
CA TYR A 49 -2.22 -3.12 -0.68
C TYR A 49 -0.71 -3.12 -0.52
N PHE A 50 -0.24 -3.44 0.67
CA PHE A 50 1.17 -3.61 0.99
C PHE A 50 1.39 -5.01 1.55
N ALA A 51 2.62 -5.50 1.56
CA ALA A 51 2.96 -6.75 2.24
C ALA A 51 4.23 -6.57 3.06
N ASP A 52 4.34 -7.33 4.15
CA ASP A 52 5.57 -7.44 4.95
C ASP A 52 6.64 -8.32 4.29
N CYS A 53 6.22 -9.21 3.38
CA CYS A 53 7.07 -10.12 2.65
C CYS A 53 7.18 -9.72 1.17
N PRO A 54 8.38 -9.42 0.65
CA PRO A 54 8.56 -9.00 -0.75
C PRO A 54 8.14 -10.08 -1.75
N LEU A 55 8.18 -11.36 -1.38
CA LEU A 55 7.74 -12.46 -2.25
C LEU A 55 6.21 -12.45 -2.50
N LYS A 56 5.42 -11.94 -1.56
CA LYS A 56 3.99 -11.70 -1.79
C LYS A 56 3.79 -10.58 -2.81
N SER A 57 4.52 -9.48 -2.65
CA SER A 57 4.47 -8.33 -3.57
C SER A 57 4.98 -8.66 -4.97
N TRP A 58 6.01 -9.51 -5.10
CA TRP A 58 6.58 -9.93 -6.38
C TRP A 58 5.53 -10.45 -7.37
N GLN A 59 4.51 -11.15 -6.89
CA GLN A 59 3.43 -11.72 -7.72
C GLN A 59 2.61 -10.64 -8.45
N TYR A 60 2.65 -9.40 -7.97
CA TYR A 60 1.93 -8.26 -8.54
C TYR A 60 2.80 -7.38 -9.45
N THR A 61 4.05 -7.78 -9.71
CA THR A 61 4.96 -7.09 -10.64
C THR A 61 4.71 -7.41 -12.11
N GLN A 62 3.76 -8.30 -12.39
CA GLN A 62 3.46 -8.76 -13.74
C GLN A 62 1.99 -8.49 -14.07
N THR A 63 1.72 -8.04 -15.28
CA THR A 63 0.35 -7.98 -15.81
C THR A 63 -0.07 -9.39 -16.24
N LEU A 64 -1.25 -9.84 -15.79
CA LEU A 64 -1.85 -11.11 -16.23
C LEU A 64 -2.05 -11.04 -17.76
N GLY A 65 -1.17 -11.70 -18.52
CA GLY A 65 -1.21 -11.72 -19.99
C GLY A 65 0.13 -11.40 -20.68
N GLU A 66 1.12 -10.85 -19.96
CA GLU A 66 2.40 -10.40 -20.54
C GLU A 66 3.55 -11.40 -20.40
N GLN A 67 3.25 -12.66 -20.05
CA GLN A 67 4.24 -13.74 -19.85
C GLN A 67 5.06 -14.11 -21.11
N MET A 68 4.84 -13.47 -22.25
CA MET A 68 5.38 -13.88 -23.56
C MET A 68 6.09 -12.79 -24.37
N MET A 69 6.47 -11.64 -23.80
CA MET A 69 7.20 -10.60 -24.52
C MET A 69 8.54 -10.32 -23.83
N CYS A 70 9.65 -10.82 -24.40
CA CYS A 70 11.01 -10.64 -23.89
C CYS A 70 11.52 -9.18 -23.86
N CYS A 71 10.71 -8.21 -24.28
CA CYS A 71 11.08 -6.80 -24.46
C CYS A 71 10.28 -5.81 -23.59
N GLN A 72 9.35 -6.26 -22.73
CA GLN A 72 8.62 -5.37 -21.82
C GLN A 72 9.45 -5.13 -20.55
N ARG A 73 9.48 -3.88 -20.05
CA ARG A 73 10.07 -3.58 -18.74
C ARG A 73 9.29 -4.37 -17.69
N GLY A 74 9.93 -5.28 -16.97
CA GLY A 74 9.29 -5.99 -15.87
C GLY A 74 8.80 -5.02 -14.78
N GLY A 75 7.88 -5.45 -13.92
CA GLY A 75 7.43 -4.61 -12.82
C GLY A 75 8.44 -4.43 -11.71
N LEU A 76 8.08 -3.57 -10.76
CA LEU A 76 8.93 -3.15 -9.66
C LEU A 76 8.28 -3.48 -8.31
N ILE A 77 9.13 -3.69 -7.31
CA ILE A 77 8.73 -3.67 -5.91
C ILE A 77 9.14 -2.33 -5.31
N LEU A 78 8.16 -1.57 -4.84
CA LEU A 78 8.36 -0.35 -4.09
C LEU A 78 8.48 -0.69 -2.60
N GLN A 79 9.51 -0.16 -1.94
CA GLN A 79 9.61 -0.16 -0.47
C GLN A 79 8.99 1.12 0.06
N CYS A 80 7.91 1.00 0.82
CA CYS A 80 7.10 2.12 1.29
C CYS A 80 7.13 2.19 2.81
N LEU A 81 7.30 3.40 3.34
CA LEU A 81 7.05 3.68 4.75
C LEU A 81 5.57 4.03 4.92
N VAL A 82 4.82 3.16 5.58
CA VAL A 82 3.36 3.26 5.74
C VAL A 82 3.04 3.48 7.21
N ASP A 83 2.30 4.54 7.51
CA ASP A 83 1.72 4.73 8.85
C ASP A 83 0.41 3.94 8.94
N LEU A 84 0.42 2.89 9.76
CA LEU A 84 -0.71 1.96 9.88
C LEU A 84 -1.78 2.44 10.86
N GLY A 85 -1.49 3.44 11.70
CA GLY A 85 -2.38 3.83 12.79
C GLY A 85 -2.88 2.66 13.64
N GLU A 86 -4.17 2.66 13.95
CA GLU A 86 -4.86 1.56 14.61
C GLU A 86 -5.22 0.48 13.59
N GLN A 87 -4.64 -0.72 13.77
CA GLN A 87 -4.82 -1.82 12.82
C GLN A 87 -6.06 -2.64 13.14
N ARG A 88 -6.94 -2.77 12.15
CA ARG A 88 -8.03 -3.73 12.15
C ARG A 88 -7.55 -5.07 11.55
N ARG A 89 -7.62 -6.15 12.33
CA ARG A 89 -7.23 -7.49 11.87
C ARG A 89 -8.41 -8.23 11.27
N GLU A 90 -8.27 -8.66 10.02
CA GLU A 90 -9.30 -9.41 9.30
C GLU A 90 -8.76 -10.77 8.87
N PRO A 91 -9.17 -11.88 9.51
CA PRO A 91 -8.67 -13.21 9.19
C PRO A 91 -9.27 -13.79 7.89
N LYS A 92 -10.32 -13.17 7.35
CA LYS A 92 -11.02 -13.62 6.15
C LYS A 92 -11.23 -12.45 5.20
N ALA A 93 -11.14 -12.73 3.91
CA ALA A 93 -11.42 -11.74 2.87
C ALA A 93 -12.85 -11.19 3.01
N ASN A 94 -12.99 -9.88 2.86
CA ASN A 94 -14.26 -9.17 2.85
C ASN A 94 -14.14 -7.94 1.94
N ALA A 95 -14.54 -8.10 0.68
CA ALA A 95 -14.45 -7.05 -0.34
C ALA A 95 -15.38 -5.85 -0.09
N THR A 96 -16.31 -5.97 0.86
CA THR A 96 -17.22 -4.86 1.24
C THR A 96 -16.68 -4.02 2.39
N LEU A 97 -15.49 -4.36 2.91
CA LEU A 97 -14.82 -3.56 3.92
C LEU A 97 -14.62 -2.12 3.43
N ARG A 98 -14.93 -1.21 4.33
CA ARG A 98 -14.64 0.22 4.20
C ARG A 98 -13.57 0.56 5.21
N GLY A 99 -12.62 1.40 4.81
CA GLY A 99 -11.68 2.01 5.75
C GLY A 99 -12.40 2.86 6.79
N TYR A 100 -11.64 3.37 7.77
CA TYR A 100 -12.18 4.29 8.77
C TYR A 100 -12.77 5.54 8.12
N ASP A 101 -13.97 5.93 8.55
CA ASP A 101 -14.63 7.14 8.07
C ASP A 101 -13.87 8.39 8.55
N ARG A 102 -13.24 9.09 7.60
CA ARG A 102 -12.50 10.34 7.85
C ARG A 102 -13.40 11.49 8.30
N ASN A 103 -14.71 11.38 8.15
CA ASN A 103 -15.67 12.45 8.45
C ASN A 103 -16.38 12.27 9.81
N GLY A 104 -16.08 11.19 10.54
CA GLY A 104 -16.53 11.05 11.92
C GLY A 104 -15.82 12.07 12.80
N TRP A 105 -16.56 12.74 13.69
CA TRP A 105 -16.00 13.67 14.68
C TRP A 105 -14.85 13.06 15.51
N TRP A 106 -14.84 11.74 15.68
CA TRP A 106 -13.77 10.95 16.28
C TRP A 106 -12.44 11.03 15.53
N ALA A 107 -12.43 11.03 14.19
CA ALA A 107 -11.21 11.10 13.38
C ALA A 107 -10.46 12.44 13.56
N TRP A 108 -11.21 13.51 13.83
CA TRP A 108 -10.67 14.83 14.14
C TRP A 108 -9.99 14.88 15.52
N MET A 109 -10.51 14.11 16.50
CA MET A 109 -9.93 14.03 17.84
C MET A 109 -8.67 13.16 17.90
N THR A 110 -8.57 12.12 17.07
CA THR A 110 -7.44 11.17 17.10
C THR A 110 -6.31 11.54 16.14
N LEU A 111 -6.45 12.62 15.36
CA LEU A 111 -5.49 13.02 14.32
C LEU A 111 -5.18 11.87 13.33
N GLN A 112 -6.10 10.93 13.14
CA GLN A 112 -5.95 9.81 12.22
C GLN A 112 -6.13 10.27 10.77
N HIS A 113 -5.14 10.99 10.24
CA HIS A 113 -4.99 11.30 8.82
C HIS A 113 -4.27 10.17 8.08
N GLY A 114 -4.68 8.92 8.30
CA GLY A 114 -4.11 7.74 7.65
C GLY A 114 -5.24 6.88 7.12
N ALA A 115 -5.41 6.84 5.80
CA ALA A 115 -6.24 5.81 5.19
C ALA A 115 -5.40 5.19 4.10
N TYR A 116 -4.88 3.99 4.35
CA TYR A 116 -4.76 2.91 3.37
C TYR A 116 -4.66 1.63 4.19
N ASP A 117 -5.73 0.84 4.16
CA ASP A 117 -5.83 -0.43 4.89
C ASP A 117 -4.70 -1.37 4.41
N SER A 118 -3.66 -1.51 5.22
CA SER A 118 -2.68 -2.59 5.04
C SER A 118 -3.29 -3.87 5.61
N VAL A 119 -3.45 -4.88 4.78
CA VAL A 119 -3.51 -6.29 5.21
C VAL A 119 -2.16 -6.95 5.09
#